data_AF-A0A318PJ48-F1
#
_entry.id   AF-A0A318PJ48-F1
#
_cell.length_a   1.000
_cell.length_b   1.000
_cell.length_c   1.000
_cell.angle_alpha   90.00
_cell.angle_beta   90.00
_cell.angle_gamma   90.00
#
_symmetry.space_group_name_H-M   'P 1'
#
loop_
_entity.id
_entity.type
_entity.pdbx_description
1 polymer ?
#
loop_
_entity_poly.entity_id
_entity_poly.type
_entity_poly.pdbx_seq_one_letter_code
_entity_poly.pdbx_strand_id
1 'polypeptide(L)' 'MSDLASHPILQGLEFGREIYSIEIHGNGRGDYVGIVREDDGPCCIVFRGPLVTEGGRKLIRARGTQAWIKEGSHE' A
#
# COMPACT_ATOMS: atom_id res chain seq x y z
N MET A 1 -6.21 -19.65 -7.51
CA MET A 1 -5.52 -18.41 -7.91
C MET A 1 -6.43 -17.25 -7.55
N SER A 2 -5.89 -16.18 -6.95
CA SER A 2 -6.67 -15.04 -6.45
C SER A 2 -7.40 -14.32 -7.59
N ASP A 3 -8.68 -14.02 -7.38
CA ASP A 3 -9.58 -13.19 -8.21
C ASP A 3 -8.94 -11.85 -8.62
N LEU A 4 -7.98 -11.35 -7.85
CA LEU A 4 -7.38 -10.04 -8.08
C LEU A 4 -6.58 -9.91 -9.39
N ALA A 5 -6.12 -11.01 -9.99
CA ALA A 5 -5.34 -10.97 -11.24
C ALA A 5 -6.15 -10.41 -12.43
N SER A 6 -7.49 -10.50 -12.40
CA SER A 6 -8.37 -9.97 -13.44
C SER A 6 -8.99 -8.61 -13.07
N HIS A 7 -8.53 -7.97 -11.98
CA HIS A 7 -9.12 -6.72 -11.53
C HIS A 7 -8.94 -5.60 -12.59
N PRO A 8 -10.00 -4.84 -12.95
CA PRO A 8 -9.94 -3.84 -14.02
C PRO A 8 -8.84 -2.77 -13.87
N ILE A 9 -8.43 -2.44 -12.64
CA ILE A 9 -7.32 -1.48 -12.40
C ILE A 9 -5.98 -1.96 -12.95
N LEU A 10 -5.86 -3.27 -13.21
CA LEU A 10 -4.68 -3.92 -13.74
C LEU A 10 -4.73 -4.07 -15.27
N GLN A 11 -5.86 -3.72 -15.91
CA GLN A 11 -6.03 -3.90 -17.35
C GLN A 11 -5.02 -3.05 -18.13
N GLY A 12 -4.28 -3.70 -19.03
CA GLY A 12 -3.25 -3.05 -19.84
C GLY A 12 -1.89 -2.90 -19.15
N LEU A 13 -1.71 -3.47 -17.95
CA LEU A 13 -0.41 -3.54 -17.28
C LEU A 13 0.28 -4.88 -17.55
N GLU A 14 1.60 -4.84 -17.73
CA GLU A 14 2.48 -6.02 -17.70
C GLU A 14 3.26 -6.04 -16.38
N PHE A 15 3.36 -7.21 -15.75
CA PHE A 15 3.98 -7.36 -14.44
C PHE A 15 5.42 -7.85 -14.58
N GLY A 16 6.36 -7.07 -14.02
CA GLY A 16 7.78 -7.42 -13.90
C GLY A 16 8.12 -8.14 -12.59
N ARG A 17 9.39 -8.06 -12.19
CA ARG A 17 9.89 -8.57 -10.91
C ARG A 17 9.30 -7.78 -9.73
N GLU A 18 8.95 -8.48 -8.64
CA GLU A 18 8.59 -7.86 -7.36
C GLU A 18 9.83 -7.24 -6.70
N ILE A 19 9.73 -5.96 -6.32
CA ILE A 19 10.85 -5.16 -5.78
C ILE A 19 10.49 -4.34 -4.53
N TYR A 20 9.24 -4.46 -4.06
CA TYR A 20 8.76 -3.76 -2.87
C TYR A 20 7.92 -4.71 -2.01
N SER A 21 8.06 -4.58 -0.69
CA SER A 21 7.14 -5.16 0.28
C SER A 21 6.13 -4.10 0.74
N ILE A 22 4.88 -4.53 0.95
CA ILE A 22 3.79 -3.66 1.40
C ILE A 22 3.16 -4.24 2.65
N GLU A 23 3.03 -3.41 3.68
CA GLU A 23 2.30 -3.74 4.90
C GLU A 23 1.14 -2.76 5.10
N ILE A 24 -0.05 -3.27 5.41
CA ILE A 24 -1.27 -2.46 5.58
C ILE A 24 -1.97 -2.84 6.88
N HIS A 25 -2.19 -1.85 7.73
CA HIS A 25 -2.90 -1.98 9.01
C HIS A 25 -4.21 -1.20 8.97
N GLY A 26 -5.30 -1.85 9.36
CA GLY A 26 -6.59 -1.20 9.59
C GLY A 26 -6.79 -0.91 11.07
N ASN A 27 -7.34 0.26 11.41
CA ASN A 27 -7.63 0.62 12.81
C ASN A 27 -8.98 0.08 13.33
N GLY A 28 -9.70 -0.72 12.54
CA GLY A 28 -11.04 -1.22 12.85
C GLY A 28 -12.17 -0.21 12.73
N ARG A 29 -11.88 1.07 12.46
CA ARG A 29 -12.85 2.17 12.26
C ARG A 29 -13.01 2.58 10.80
N GLY A 30 -12.38 1.84 9.89
CA GLY A 30 -12.40 2.12 8.47
C GLY A 30 -11.23 2.97 7.99
N ASP A 31 -10.26 3.33 8.84
CA ASP A 31 -9.01 3.95 8.36
C ASP A 31 -7.89 2.93 8.26
N TYR A 32 -7.05 3.15 7.26
CA TYR A 32 -5.92 2.31 6.95
C TYR A 32 -4.65 3.14 6.85
N VAL A 33 -3.56 2.58 7.36
CA VAL A 33 -2.20 3.05 7.17
C VAL A 33 -1.41 1.91 6.55
N GLY A 34 -0.53 2.23 5.62
CA GLY A 34 0.43 1.24 5.15
C GLY A 34 1.75 1.87 4.76
N ILE A 35 2.73 1.00 4.60
CA ILE A 35 4.08 1.37 4.22
C ILE A 35 4.55 0.46 3.09
N VAL A 36 5.12 1.08 2.07
CA VAL A 36 5.87 0.42 1.01
C VAL A 36 7.35 0.59 1.35
N ARG A 37 8.10 -0.51 1.39
CA ARG A 37 9.56 -0.49 1.56
C ARG A 37 10.20 -1.11 0.32
N GLU A 38 11.19 -0.41 -0.23
CA GLU A 38 12.09 -1.01 -1.21
C GLU A 38 12.98 -2.01 -0.50
N ASP A 39 13.14 -3.20 -1.08
CA ASP A 39 14.10 -4.16 -0.56
C ASP A 39 15.51 -3.56 -0.69
N ASP A 40 16.21 -3.45 0.44
CA ASP A 40 17.56 -2.86 0.55
C ASP A 40 17.69 -1.37 0.15
N GLY A 41 16.58 -0.65 -0.05
CA GLY A 41 16.56 0.75 -0.48
C GLY A 41 16.19 1.75 0.63
N PRO A 42 16.61 3.02 0.53
CA PRO A 42 16.26 4.05 1.51
C PRO A 42 14.80 4.52 1.39
N CYS A 43 14.07 4.07 0.37
CA CYS A 43 12.74 4.56 0.05
C CYS A 43 11.66 3.88 0.89
N CYS A 44 10.99 4.66 1.75
CA CYS A 44 9.76 4.28 2.42
C CYS A 44 8.62 5.20 1.96
N ILE A 45 7.55 4.65 1.39
CA ILE A 45 6.33 5.42 1.10
C ILE A 45 5.26 5.04 2.11
N VAL A 46 4.84 6.00 2.92
CA VAL A 46 3.70 5.81 3.85
C VAL A 46 2.44 6.30 3.19
N PHE A 47 1.40 5.48 3.19
CA PHE A 47 0.08 5.86 2.73
C PHE A 47 -0.95 5.81 3.86
N ARG A 48 -1.87 6.77 3.85
CA ARG A 48 -2.95 6.90 4.84
C ARG A 48 -4.25 7.24 4.15
N GLY A 49 -5.33 6.57 4.51
CA GLY A 49 -6.66 6.91 4.01
C GLY A 49 -7.77 5.96 4.45
N PRO A 50 -9.03 6.36 4.22
CA PRO A 50 -10.19 5.57 4.58
C PRO A 50 -10.47 4.44 3.57
N LEU A 51 -11.11 3.39 4.07
CA LEU A 51 -11.85 2.42 3.28
C LEU A 51 -13.17 3.06 2.85
N VAL A 52 -13.37 3.17 1.54
CA VAL A 52 -14.58 3.70 0.94
C VAL A 52 -15.26 2.63 0.10
N THR A 53 -16.55 2.81 -0.16
CA THR A 53 -17.31 1.96 -1.09
C THR A 53 -17.70 2.76 -2.31
N GLU A 54 -17.32 2.31 -3.49
CA GLU A 54 -17.61 2.98 -4.76
C GLU A 54 -17.99 1.94 -5.82
N GLY A 55 -19.10 2.14 -6.52
CA GLY A 55 -19.60 1.17 -7.50
C GLY A 55 -19.82 -0.24 -6.92
N GLY A 56 -20.17 -0.35 -5.63
CA GLY A 56 -20.34 -1.63 -4.93
C GLY A 56 -19.04 -2.33 -4.51
N ARG A 57 -17.87 -1.73 -4.75
CA ARG A 57 -16.55 -2.28 -4.37
C ARG A 57 -15.93 -1.49 -3.22
N LYS A 58 -15.28 -2.20 -2.30
CA LYS A 58 -14.51 -1.61 -1.20
C LYS A 58 -13.08 -1.30 -1.66
N LEU A 59 -12.61 -0.08 -1.44
CA LEU A 59 -11.25 0.36 -1.79
C LEU A 59 -10.65 1.28 -0.73
N ILE A 60 -9.33 1.20 -0.54
CA ILE A 60 -8.60 2.14 0.33
C ILE A 60 -8.18 3.33 -0.53
N ARG A 61 -8.70 4.53 -0.23
CA ARG A 61 -8.34 5.76 -0.93
C ARG A 61 -7.28 6.51 -0.13
N ALA A 62 -6.02 6.18 -0.37
CA ALA A 62 -4.90 6.73 0.39
C ALA A 62 -4.04 7.71 -0.41
N ARG A 63 -3.35 8.62 0.30
CA ARG A 63 -2.29 9.46 -0.25
C ARG A 63 -0.94 8.98 0.28
N GLY A 64 0.03 8.82 -0.62
CA GLY A 64 1.41 8.47 -0.29
C GLY A 64 2.25 9.68 0.11
N THR A 65 3.22 9.49 0.99
CA THR A 65 4.24 10.48 1.34
C THR A 65 5.55 9.75 1.56
N GLN A 66 6.65 10.31 1.05
CA GLN A 66 7.99 9.78 1.31
C GLN A 66 8.31 9.94 2.80
N ALA A 67 8.92 8.91 3.37
CA ALA A 67 9.32 8.84 4.77
C ALA A 67 10.74 8.30 4.89
N TRP A 68 11.35 8.56 6.04
CA TRP A 68 12.70 8.13 6.40
C TRP A 68 12.66 7.56 7.83
N ILE A 69 13.51 6.57 8.10
CA ILE A 69 13.74 6.08 9.45
C ILE A 69 14.41 7.22 10.23
N LYS A 70 13.85 7.57 11.40
CA LYS A 70 14.52 8.52 12.31
C LYS A 70 15.78 7.85 12.86
N GLU A 71 16.92 8.51 12.75
CA GLU A 71 18.13 8.06 13.44
C GLU A 71 17.84 7.93 14.95
N GLY A 72 18.12 6.76 15.52
CA GLY A 72 17.97 6.47 16.95
C GLY A 72 16.78 5.57 17.37
N SER A 73 16.02 4.98 16.46
CA SER A 73 14.87 4.09 16.81
C SER A 73 15.21 2.60 16.91
N HIS A 74 16.47 2.24 17.20
CA HIS A 74 16.85 0.89 17.61
C HIS A 74 17.24 0.92 19.09
N GLU A 75 16.29 0.52 19.95
CA GLU A 75 16.55 -0.14 21.23
C GLU A 75 16.03 -1.57 21.15
#